data_AF-A0A5B2V8I2-F1
#
_entry.id   AF-A0A5B2V8I2-F1
#
_cell.length_a   1.000
_cell.length_b   1.000
_cell.length_c   1.000
_cell.angle_alpha   90.00
_cell.angle_beta   90.00
_cell.angle_gamma   90.00
#
_symmetry.space_group_name_H-M   'P 1'
#
loop_
_entity.id
_entity.type
_entity.pdbx_description
1 polymer ?
#
loop_
_entity_poly.entity_id
_entity_poly.type
_entity_poly.pdbx_seq_one_letter_code
_entity_poly.pdbx_strand_id
1 'polypeptide(L)'
;MPAIAAKTNATRPRRTADRDPVSDVRLITRELAEVAEYIAHVKREIGELRANELYRERIPTAHDELGSVVNATASATHAIMAAAEEILCSQEDTFETYKEQVESRVLAIFEACSFQDITGQRISRVVEALGQLEKRLSRFASAVNARDSEKGPVDPEDALRQARKEILLLNGPQDEDEAIAQDDIDALFG
;
A
#
# COMPACT_ATOMS: atom_id res chain seq x y z
N MET A 1 35.03 70.97 -54.31
CA MET A 1 35.03 70.95 -52.83
C MET A 1 33.58 71.03 -52.36
N PRO A 2 33.14 70.41 -51.24
CA PRO A 2 33.92 69.86 -50.12
C PRO A 2 33.67 68.35 -49.83
N ALA A 3 34.46 67.84 -48.89
CA ALA A 3 34.57 66.47 -48.41
C ALA A 3 33.83 66.28 -47.07
N ILE A 4 33.18 65.13 -46.82
CA ILE A 4 32.83 64.69 -45.45
C ILE A 4 32.86 63.14 -45.31
N ALA A 5 33.89 62.70 -44.58
CA ALA A 5 33.99 61.63 -43.58
C ALA A 5 33.47 60.20 -43.88
N ALA A 6 34.43 59.29 -44.03
CA ALA A 6 34.30 57.86 -43.79
C ALA A 6 33.99 57.59 -42.30
N LYS A 7 32.85 56.94 -42.02
CA LYS A 7 32.61 56.31 -40.72
C LYS A 7 33.22 54.91 -40.73
N THR A 8 34.30 54.78 -39.98
CA THR A 8 35.01 53.54 -39.66
C THR A 8 34.06 52.55 -38.98
N ASN A 9 33.90 51.37 -39.60
CA ASN A 9 33.19 50.24 -39.05
C ASN A 9 34.06 49.62 -37.93
N ALA A 10 33.71 49.88 -36.67
CA ALA A 10 34.37 49.29 -35.52
C ALA A 10 34.05 47.78 -35.46
N THR A 11 34.99 46.95 -35.88
CA THR A 11 34.96 45.51 -35.69
C THR A 11 35.02 45.20 -34.20
N ARG A 12 33.87 44.91 -33.59
CA ARG A 12 33.78 44.34 -32.24
C ARG A 12 34.51 42.99 -32.25
N PRO A 13 35.45 42.71 -31.33
CA PRO A 13 36.01 41.36 -31.23
C PRO A 13 34.89 40.42 -30.80
N ARG A 14 34.65 39.36 -31.59
CA ARG A 14 33.89 38.19 -31.12
C ARG A 14 34.66 37.64 -29.92
N ARG A 15 34.15 37.83 -28.70
CA ARG A 15 34.58 37.05 -27.52
C ARG A 15 34.24 35.60 -27.83
N THR A 16 35.19 34.86 -28.39
CA THR A 16 35.23 33.42 -28.23
C THR A 16 35.34 33.20 -26.72
N ALA A 17 34.27 32.69 -26.12
CA ALA A 17 34.33 32.21 -24.75
C ALA A 17 35.41 31.14 -24.72
N ASP A 18 36.58 31.51 -24.22
CA ASP A 18 37.67 30.61 -23.91
C ASP A 18 37.14 29.69 -22.80
N ARG A 19 36.59 28.54 -23.19
CA ARG A 19 36.22 27.49 -22.24
C ARG A 19 37.52 26.85 -21.80
N ASP A 20 37.97 27.19 -20.61
CA ASP A 20 39.12 26.57 -19.96
C ASP A 20 38.88 25.04 -19.87
N PRO A 21 39.59 24.19 -20.64
CA PRO A 21 39.33 22.76 -20.67
C PRO A 21 39.49 22.09 -19.29
N VAL A 22 40.35 22.68 -18.46
CA VAL A 22 40.61 22.24 -17.08
C VAL A 22 39.42 22.53 -16.16
N SER A 23 38.66 23.60 -16.42
CA SER A 23 37.44 23.93 -15.68
C SER A 23 36.30 22.97 -16.00
N ASP A 24 36.13 22.64 -17.29
CA ASP A 24 35.10 21.70 -17.76
C ASP A 24 35.35 20.28 -17.23
N VAL A 25 36.60 19.82 -17.21
CA VAL A 25 36.96 18.51 -16.63
C VAL A 25 36.67 18.47 -15.12
N ARG A 26 36.96 19.54 -14.37
CA ARG A 26 36.65 19.60 -12.92
C ARG A 26 35.15 19.60 -12.65
N LEU A 27 34.36 20.28 -13.48
CA LEU A 27 32.90 20.28 -13.39
C LEU A 27 32.33 18.87 -13.64
N ILE A 28 32.73 18.23 -14.74
CA ILE A 28 32.29 16.87 -15.07
C ILE A 28 32.70 15.86 -13.99
N THR A 29 33.92 15.98 -13.45
CA THR A 29 34.41 15.10 -12.37
C THR A 29 33.58 15.28 -11.10
N ARG A 30 33.16 16.50 -10.78
CA ARG A 30 32.27 16.79 -9.65
C ARG A 30 30.87 16.22 -9.88
N GLU A 31 30.28 16.40 -11.06
CA GLU A 31 28.97 15.86 -11.40
C GLU A 31 28.96 14.32 -11.33
N LEU A 32 29.99 13.67 -11.87
CA LEU A 32 30.17 12.21 -11.76
C LEU A 32 30.32 11.75 -10.30
N ALA A 33 31.01 12.53 -9.46
CA ALA A 33 31.13 12.24 -8.03
C ALA A 33 29.79 12.37 -7.29
N GLU A 34 28.99 13.40 -7.62
CA GLU A 34 27.63 13.58 -7.07
C GLU A 34 26.71 12.42 -7.48
N VAL A 35 26.77 11.96 -8.74
CA VAL A 35 26.03 10.77 -9.21
C VAL A 35 26.51 9.50 -8.50
N ALA A 36 27.81 9.31 -8.34
CA ALA A 36 28.36 8.14 -7.64
C ALA A 36 27.93 8.10 -6.17
N GLU A 37 27.89 9.26 -5.49
CA GLU A 37 27.39 9.38 -4.13
C GLU A 37 25.88 9.05 -4.06
N TYR A 38 25.09 9.55 -5.01
CA TYR A 38 23.67 9.23 -5.10
C TYR A 38 23.42 7.73 -5.33
N ILE A 39 24.16 7.08 -6.23
CA ILE A 39 24.08 5.63 -6.44
C ILE A 39 24.45 4.87 -5.16
N ALA A 40 25.48 5.31 -4.43
CA ALA A 40 25.87 4.68 -3.17
C ALA A 40 24.79 4.84 -2.09
N HIS A 41 24.13 6.00 -2.04
CA HIS A 41 22.98 6.27 -1.16
C HIS A 41 21.81 5.35 -1.50
N VAL A 42 21.36 5.32 -2.75
CA VAL A 42 20.25 4.47 -3.20
C VAL A 42 20.55 2.98 -2.94
N LYS A 43 21.78 2.52 -3.19
CA LYS A 43 22.18 1.14 -2.86
C LYS A 43 22.05 0.81 -1.38
N ARG A 44 22.33 1.76 -0.49
CA ARG A 44 22.15 1.60 0.96
C ARG A 44 20.66 1.48 1.30
N GLU A 45 19.84 2.38 0.78
CA GLU A 45 18.38 2.37 0.98
C GLU A 45 17.73 1.08 0.45
N ILE A 46 18.19 0.56 -0.71
CA ILE A 46 17.77 -0.75 -1.23
C ILE A 46 18.13 -1.88 -0.27
N GLY A 47 19.33 -1.84 0.33
CA GLY A 47 19.75 -2.81 1.34
C GLY A 47 18.86 -2.76 2.58
N GLU A 48 18.49 -1.55 3.00
CA GLU A 48 17.64 -1.29 4.16
C GLU A 48 16.18 -1.72 4.00
N LEU A 49 15.67 -1.85 2.77
CA LEU A 49 14.38 -2.50 2.51
C LEU A 49 14.37 -3.96 3.00
N ARG A 50 15.53 -4.61 3.03
CA ARG A 50 15.67 -6.07 3.27
C ARG A 50 14.70 -6.88 2.40
N ALA A 51 14.64 -6.54 1.11
CA ALA A 51 13.69 -7.13 0.15
C ALA A 51 13.71 -8.66 0.13
N ASN A 52 14.89 -9.28 0.32
CA ASN A 52 15.02 -10.73 0.40
C ASN A 52 14.30 -11.35 1.61
N GLU A 53 14.31 -10.72 2.79
CA GLU A 53 13.57 -11.19 3.97
C GLU A 53 12.05 -11.08 3.71
N LEU A 54 11.62 -9.94 3.16
CA LEU A 54 10.22 -9.70 2.86
C LEU A 54 9.68 -10.72 1.85
N TYR A 55 10.41 -10.94 0.76
CA TYR A 55 9.99 -11.82 -0.33
C TYR A 55 10.08 -13.31 0.03
N ARG A 56 11.09 -13.73 0.81
CA ARG A 56 11.32 -15.15 1.11
C ARG A 56 10.66 -15.64 2.38
N GLU A 57 10.39 -14.75 3.33
CA GLU A 57 9.86 -15.16 4.64
C GLU A 57 8.52 -14.49 4.93
N ARG A 58 8.46 -13.15 4.98
CA ARG A 58 7.29 -12.45 5.53
C ARG A 58 6.05 -12.50 4.63
N ILE A 59 6.19 -12.22 3.34
CA ILE A 59 5.07 -12.27 2.39
C ILE A 59 4.55 -13.69 2.22
N PRO A 60 5.40 -14.73 2.02
CA PRO A 60 4.94 -16.12 1.99
C PRO A 60 4.23 -16.54 3.28
N THR A 61 4.78 -16.20 4.45
CA THR A 61 4.12 -16.51 5.74
C THR A 61 2.76 -15.85 5.83
N ALA A 62 2.65 -14.56 5.47
CA ALA A 62 1.36 -13.87 5.47
C ALA A 62 0.36 -14.50 4.48
N HIS A 63 0.82 -14.95 3.32
CA HIS A 63 0.00 -15.67 2.35
C HIS A 63 -0.54 -16.99 2.92
N ASP A 64 0.32 -17.79 3.56
CA ASP A 64 -0.05 -19.05 4.18
C ASP A 64 -1.04 -18.85 5.34
N GLU A 65 -0.81 -17.83 6.16
CA GLU A 65 -1.71 -17.45 7.26
C GLU A 65 -3.10 -17.05 6.74
N LEU A 66 -3.18 -16.24 5.67
CA LEU A 66 -4.44 -15.89 5.01
C LEU A 66 -5.14 -17.12 4.42
N GLY A 67 -4.41 -18.02 3.77
CA GLY A 67 -4.97 -19.26 3.25
C GLY A 67 -5.56 -20.13 4.36
N SER A 68 -4.86 -20.22 5.49
CA SER A 68 -5.37 -20.93 6.66
C SER A 68 -6.60 -20.28 7.28
N VAL A 69 -6.68 -18.93 7.27
CA VAL A 69 -7.87 -18.20 7.72
C VAL A 69 -9.07 -18.57 6.86
N VAL A 70 -8.94 -18.53 5.53
CA VAL A 70 -10.03 -18.89 4.60
C VAL A 70 -10.49 -20.34 4.80
N ASN A 71 -9.55 -21.27 4.96
CA ASN A 71 -9.90 -22.68 5.18
C ASN A 71 -10.59 -22.89 6.53
N ALA A 72 -10.10 -22.24 7.59
CA ALA A 72 -10.69 -22.35 8.93
C ALA A 72 -12.11 -21.76 8.96
N THR A 73 -12.32 -20.59 8.35
CA THR A 73 -13.64 -19.96 8.28
C THR A 73 -14.61 -20.80 7.45
N ALA A 74 -14.20 -21.31 6.28
CA ALA A 74 -15.03 -22.19 5.48
C ALA A 74 -15.41 -23.47 6.23
N SER A 75 -14.46 -24.09 6.93
CA SER A 75 -14.71 -25.30 7.72
C SER A 75 -15.66 -25.04 8.89
N ALA A 76 -15.50 -23.91 9.59
CA ALA A 76 -16.37 -23.53 10.68
C ALA A 76 -17.81 -23.26 10.18
N THR A 77 -17.96 -22.51 9.07
CA THR A 77 -19.27 -22.27 8.46
C THR A 77 -19.96 -23.57 8.05
N HIS A 78 -19.23 -24.50 7.43
CA HIS A 78 -19.78 -25.81 7.06
C HIS A 78 -20.25 -26.60 8.30
N ALA A 79 -19.46 -26.61 9.38
CA ALA A 79 -19.84 -27.29 10.62
C ALA A 79 -21.09 -26.67 11.26
N ILE A 80 -21.20 -25.33 11.26
CA ILE A 80 -22.38 -24.62 11.79
C ILE A 80 -23.62 -24.96 10.96
N MET A 81 -23.52 -24.93 9.62
CA MET A 81 -24.63 -25.26 8.73
C MET A 81 -25.06 -26.72 8.91
N ALA A 82 -24.12 -27.66 8.96
CA ALA A 82 -24.42 -29.07 9.18
C ALA A 82 -25.15 -29.30 10.52
N ALA A 83 -24.67 -28.68 11.61
CA ALA A 83 -25.33 -28.79 12.91
C ALA A 83 -26.75 -28.22 12.89
N ALA A 84 -26.97 -27.10 12.19
CA ALA A 84 -28.30 -26.50 12.04
C ALA A 84 -29.23 -27.36 11.18
N GLU A 85 -28.73 -27.97 10.09
CA GLU A 85 -29.49 -28.90 9.26
C GLU A 85 -29.92 -30.15 10.04
N GLU A 86 -29.03 -30.70 10.86
CA GLU A 86 -29.34 -31.86 11.70
C GLU A 86 -30.43 -31.56 12.75
N ILE A 87 -30.45 -30.35 13.31
CA ILE A 87 -31.55 -29.90 14.18
C ILE A 87 -32.86 -29.83 13.38
N LEU A 88 -32.83 -29.19 12.20
CA LEU A 88 -34.02 -28.98 11.38
C LEU A 88 -34.63 -30.29 10.86
N CYS A 89 -33.77 -31.26 10.52
CA CYS A 89 -34.16 -32.55 9.97
C CYS A 89 -34.34 -33.64 11.04
N SER A 90 -34.36 -33.27 12.33
CA SER A 90 -34.53 -34.23 13.41
C SER A 90 -35.83 -35.03 13.26
N GLN A 91 -35.72 -36.35 13.44
CA GLN A 91 -36.85 -37.30 13.42
C GLN A 91 -37.03 -37.96 14.79
N GLU A 92 -36.54 -37.33 15.85
CA GLU A 92 -36.63 -37.85 17.21
C GLU A 92 -38.09 -38.00 17.65
N ASP A 93 -38.46 -39.20 18.10
CA ASP A 93 -39.85 -39.56 18.43
C ASP A 93 -40.32 -38.97 19.78
N THR A 94 -39.38 -38.53 20.62
CA THR A 94 -39.68 -38.01 21.96
C THR A 94 -39.10 -36.62 22.16
N PHE A 95 -39.77 -35.82 22.98
CA PHE A 95 -39.27 -34.49 23.34
C PHE A 95 -37.91 -34.54 24.03
N GLU A 96 -37.66 -35.56 24.87
CA GLU A 96 -36.40 -35.66 25.61
C GLU A 96 -35.23 -35.93 24.68
N THR A 97 -35.38 -36.88 23.74
CA THR A 97 -34.31 -37.19 22.76
C THR A 97 -34.10 -36.05 21.77
N TYR A 98 -35.17 -35.37 21.34
CA TYR A 98 -35.06 -34.14 20.54
C TYR A 98 -34.28 -33.05 21.28
N LYS A 99 -34.60 -32.82 22.55
CA LYS A 99 -33.91 -31.82 23.37
C LYS A 99 -32.42 -32.14 23.54
N GLU A 100 -32.07 -33.39 23.85
CA GLU A 100 -30.68 -33.82 23.96
C GLU A 100 -29.90 -33.62 22.65
N GLN A 101 -30.52 -33.95 21.51
CA GLN A 101 -29.91 -33.73 20.20
C GLN A 101 -29.68 -32.23 19.93
N VAL A 102 -30.68 -31.39 20.20
CA VAL A 102 -30.57 -29.94 20.04
C VAL A 102 -29.46 -29.37 20.92
N GLU A 103 -29.41 -29.73 22.21
CA GLU A 103 -28.36 -29.28 23.12
C GLU A 103 -26.97 -29.68 22.62
N SER A 104 -26.81 -30.92 22.15
CA SER A 104 -25.55 -31.41 21.58
C SER A 104 -25.14 -30.63 20.32
N ARG A 105 -26.08 -30.36 19.41
CA ARG A 105 -25.79 -29.63 18.15
C ARG A 105 -25.52 -28.15 18.39
N VAL A 106 -26.20 -27.52 19.35
CA VAL A 106 -25.91 -26.15 19.77
C VAL A 106 -24.52 -26.03 20.40
N LEU A 107 -24.09 -27.01 21.19
CA LEU A 107 -22.71 -27.06 21.70
C LEU A 107 -21.67 -27.17 20.57
N ALA A 108 -21.93 -27.99 19.56
CA ALA A 108 -21.06 -28.09 18.38
C ALA A 108 -20.96 -26.76 17.60
N ILE A 109 -22.07 -26.00 17.51
CA ILE A 109 -22.06 -24.65 16.94
C ILE A 109 -21.16 -23.72 17.76
N PHE A 110 -21.27 -23.71 19.08
CA PHE A 110 -20.41 -22.89 19.93
C PHE A 110 -18.93 -23.25 19.78
N GLU A 111 -18.60 -24.53 19.69
CA GLU A 111 -17.23 -24.99 19.46
C GLU A 111 -16.71 -24.52 18.10
N ALA A 112 -17.49 -24.66 17.03
CA ALA A 112 -17.15 -24.18 15.69
C ALA A 112 -16.94 -22.64 15.65
N CYS A 113 -17.75 -21.89 16.38
CA CYS A 113 -17.57 -20.44 16.53
C CYS A 113 -16.31 -20.08 17.34
N SER A 114 -15.91 -20.89 18.32
CA SER A 114 -14.73 -20.61 19.16
C SER A 114 -13.41 -20.59 18.38
N PHE A 115 -13.34 -21.26 17.22
CA PHE A 115 -12.20 -21.23 16.30
C PHE A 115 -11.94 -19.85 15.66
N GLN A 116 -12.86 -18.90 15.83
CA GLN A 116 -12.69 -17.53 15.37
C GLN A 116 -11.54 -16.80 16.09
N ASP A 117 -11.17 -17.20 17.32
CA ASP A 117 -10.04 -16.59 18.05
C ASP A 117 -8.68 -16.85 17.35
N ILE A 118 -8.46 -18.08 16.88
CA ILE A 118 -7.25 -18.43 16.11
C ILE A 118 -7.24 -17.65 14.79
N THR A 119 -8.41 -17.44 14.17
CA THR A 119 -8.54 -16.68 12.93
C THR A 119 -8.16 -15.21 13.14
N GLY A 120 -8.61 -14.59 14.22
CA GLY A 120 -8.24 -13.23 14.61
C GLY A 120 -6.72 -13.08 14.79
N GLN A 121 -6.10 -14.01 15.54
CA GLN A 121 -4.65 -13.99 15.74
C GLN A 121 -3.86 -14.12 14.43
N ARG A 122 -4.31 -14.95 13.49
CA ARG A 122 -3.67 -15.13 12.17
C ARG A 122 -3.80 -13.87 11.32
N ILE A 123 -4.98 -13.24 11.28
CA ILE A 123 -5.19 -11.95 10.60
C ILE A 123 -4.26 -10.89 11.19
N SER A 124 -4.13 -10.79 12.51
CA SER A 124 -3.22 -9.83 13.14
C SER A 124 -1.76 -10.01 12.68
N ARG A 125 -1.27 -11.26 12.54
CA ARG A 125 0.09 -11.53 12.02
C ARG A 125 0.26 -11.05 10.58
N VAL A 126 -0.76 -11.26 9.74
CA VAL A 126 -0.76 -10.80 8.34
C VAL A 126 -0.70 -9.27 8.29
N VAL A 127 -1.55 -8.59 9.07
CA VAL A 127 -1.59 -7.13 9.15
C VAL A 127 -0.25 -6.59 9.64
N GLU A 128 0.36 -7.22 10.65
CA GLU A 128 1.68 -6.83 11.13
C GLU A 128 2.76 -6.97 10.04
N ALA A 129 2.78 -8.09 9.30
CA ALA A 129 3.72 -8.30 8.21
C ALA A 129 3.57 -7.26 7.09
N LEU A 130 2.34 -6.92 6.70
CA LEU A 130 2.07 -5.87 5.72
C LEU A 130 2.44 -4.48 6.24
N GLY A 131 2.16 -4.17 7.50
CA GLY A 131 2.55 -2.89 8.11
C GLY A 131 4.06 -2.71 8.21
N GLN A 132 4.82 -3.79 8.44
CA GLN A 132 6.28 -3.75 8.40
C GLN A 132 6.82 -3.50 6.98
N LEU A 133 6.20 -4.12 5.96
CA LEU A 133 6.51 -3.86 4.55
C LEU A 133 6.25 -2.39 4.19
N GLU A 134 5.08 -1.87 4.56
CA GLU A 134 4.69 -0.48 4.31
C GLU A 134 5.66 0.52 4.95
N LYS A 135 6.03 0.32 6.22
CA LYS A 135 7.02 1.17 6.92
C LYS A 135 8.36 1.20 6.19
N ARG A 136 8.85 0.05 5.73
CA ARG A 136 10.13 -0.04 5.01
C ARG A 136 10.05 0.63 3.63
N LEU A 137 8.95 0.42 2.90
CA LEU A 137 8.73 1.04 1.60
C LEU A 137 8.57 2.56 1.72
N SER A 138 7.82 3.04 2.71
CA SER A 138 7.64 4.46 3.00
C SER A 138 8.98 5.14 3.35
N ARG A 139 9.81 4.49 4.18
CA ARG A 139 11.17 4.99 4.47
C ARG A 139 12.03 5.06 3.21
N PHE A 140 12.03 4.01 2.39
CA PHE A 140 12.78 3.99 1.13
C PHE A 140 12.32 5.09 0.17
N ALA A 141 11.01 5.20 -0.05
CA ALA A 141 10.43 6.23 -0.89
C ALA A 141 10.79 7.62 -0.38
N SER A 142 10.76 7.85 0.95
CA SER A 142 11.15 9.13 1.55
C SER A 142 12.64 9.41 1.36
N ALA A 143 13.52 8.42 1.50
CA ALA A 143 14.96 8.60 1.36
C ALA A 143 15.42 8.81 -0.08
N VAL A 144 14.68 8.26 -1.05
CA VAL A 144 14.88 8.51 -2.49
C VAL A 144 14.27 9.85 -2.88
N ASN A 145 13.00 10.11 -2.51
CA ASN A 145 12.32 11.36 -2.83
C ASN A 145 12.90 12.57 -2.12
N ALA A 146 13.47 12.46 -0.92
CA ALA A 146 14.11 13.60 -0.25
C ALA A 146 15.31 14.14 -1.03
N ARG A 147 15.99 13.29 -1.82
CA ARG A 147 17.06 13.74 -2.73
C ARG A 147 16.55 14.14 -4.12
N ASP A 148 15.40 13.62 -4.58
CA ASP A 148 14.77 14.03 -5.85
C ASP A 148 13.96 15.34 -5.73
N SER A 149 13.35 15.60 -4.57
CA SER A 149 12.56 16.81 -4.27
C SER A 149 13.41 18.07 -4.21
N GLU A 150 14.73 17.94 -4.07
CA GLU A 150 15.62 19.10 -4.19
C GLU A 150 15.84 19.53 -5.66
N LYS A 151 15.45 18.73 -6.69
CA LYS A 151 15.71 19.09 -8.11
C LYS A 151 14.72 18.62 -9.21
N GLY A 152 13.58 17.99 -8.94
CA GLY A 152 12.70 17.46 -10.01
C GLY A 152 11.26 18.00 -10.06
N PRO A 153 10.68 18.29 -11.24
CA PRO A 153 9.25 18.56 -11.37
C PRO A 153 8.44 17.28 -11.10
N VAL A 154 7.34 17.41 -10.35
CA VAL A 154 6.38 16.32 -10.09
C VAL A 154 5.82 15.81 -11.42
N ASP A 155 5.83 14.49 -11.63
CA ASP A 155 5.23 13.86 -12.82
C ASP A 155 3.71 14.15 -12.85
N PRO A 156 3.19 14.82 -13.89
CA PRO A 156 1.76 15.11 -14.03
C PRO A 156 0.87 13.87 -14.00
N GLU A 157 1.39 12.71 -14.44
CA GLU A 157 0.62 11.47 -14.47
C GLU A 157 0.43 10.87 -13.07
N ASP A 158 1.44 10.99 -12.20
CA ASP A 158 1.35 10.57 -10.80
C ASP A 158 0.40 11.46 -9.99
N ALA A 159 0.43 12.79 -10.25
CA ALA A 159 -0.52 13.72 -9.66
C ALA A 159 -1.98 13.39 -10.05
N LEU A 160 -2.22 12.99 -11.31
CA LEU A 160 -3.54 12.61 -11.79
C LEU A 160 -4.00 11.26 -11.21
N ARG A 161 -3.10 10.28 -11.02
CA ARG A 161 -3.41 9.02 -10.34
C ARG A 161 -3.78 9.23 -8.88
N GLN A 162 -3.05 10.11 -8.18
CA GLN A 162 -3.33 10.41 -6.79
C GLN A 162 -4.70 11.08 -6.63
N ALA A 163 -5.02 12.07 -7.47
CA ALA A 163 -6.33 12.70 -7.49
C ALA A 163 -7.47 11.71 -7.79
N ARG A 164 -7.26 10.76 -8.71
CA ARG A 164 -8.26 9.69 -8.98
C ARG A 164 -8.45 8.76 -7.79
N LYS A 165 -7.38 8.42 -7.07
CA LYS A 165 -7.44 7.56 -5.89
C LYS A 165 -8.21 8.22 -4.74
N GLU A 166 -7.99 9.52 -4.53
CA GLU A 166 -8.74 10.33 -3.56
C GLU A 166 -10.24 10.41 -3.92
N ILE A 167 -10.57 10.53 -5.21
CA ILE A 167 -11.97 10.51 -5.66
C ILE A 167 -12.62 9.13 -5.45
N LEU A 168 -11.87 8.04 -5.63
CA LEU A 168 -12.40 6.68 -5.53
C LEU A 168 -12.63 6.23 -4.08
N LEU A 169 -11.90 6.81 -3.12
CA LEU A 169 -12.05 6.55 -1.68
C LEU A 169 -13.32 7.18 -1.07
N LEU A 170 -14.01 8.07 -1.79
CA LEU A 170 -15.27 8.68 -1.34
C LEU A 170 -16.48 7.73 -1.36
N ASN A 171 -16.32 6.47 -1.80
CA ASN A 171 -17.40 5.48 -1.85
C ASN A 171 -17.00 4.14 -1.19
N GLY A 172 -16.16 4.18 -0.16
CA GLY A 172 -15.88 3.02 0.67
C GLY A 172 -17.09 2.63 1.55
N PRO A 173 -17.11 1.42 2.14
CA PRO A 173 -18.07 1.10 3.20
C PRO A 173 -17.93 2.15 4.30
N GLN A 174 -19.00 2.87 4.61
CA GLN A 174 -18.99 3.86 5.69
C GLN A 174 -18.83 3.14 7.03
N ASP A 175 -18.06 3.73 7.95
CA ASP A 175 -18.01 3.29 9.34
C ASP A 175 -19.42 3.34 9.94
N GLU A 176 -19.78 2.39 10.82
CA GLU A 176 -21.12 2.30 11.43
C GLU A 176 -21.53 3.59 12.16
N ASP A 177 -20.54 4.39 12.60
CA ASP A 177 -20.73 5.67 13.29
C ASP A 177 -20.95 6.87 12.32
N GLU A 178 -20.68 6.69 11.02
CA GLU A 178 -20.81 7.72 9.97
C GLU A 178 -21.90 7.38 8.93
N ALA A 179 -22.58 6.24 9.11
CA ALA A 179 -23.72 5.84 8.31
C ALA A 179 -24.93 6.76 8.57
N ILE A 180 -25.52 7.29 7.51
CA ILE A 180 -26.75 8.10 7.58
C ILE A 180 -27.84 7.26 8.25
N ALA A 181 -28.42 7.77 9.34
CA ALA A 181 -29.48 7.07 10.06
C ALA A 181 -30.71 6.88 9.15
N GLN A 182 -31.36 5.73 9.23
CA GLN A 182 -32.54 5.41 8.41
C GLN A 182 -33.66 6.46 8.58
N ASP A 183 -33.77 7.05 9.76
CA ASP A 183 -34.72 8.13 10.06
C ASP A 183 -34.49 9.39 9.20
N ASP A 184 -33.24 9.68 8.82
CA ASP A 184 -32.89 10.82 7.95
C ASP A 184 -33.20 10.52 6.48
N ILE A 185 -33.15 9.25 6.08
CA ILE A 185 -33.55 8.79 4.73
C ILE A 185 -35.07 8.90 4.59
N ASP A 186 -35.80 8.47 5.61
CA ASP A 186 -37.26 8.51 5.63
C ASP A 186 -37.79 9.97 5.63
N ALA A 187 -37.06 10.92 6.22
CA ALA A 187 -37.38 12.35 6.16
C ALA A 187 -37.18 12.99 4.76
N LEU A 188 -36.36 12.38 3.90
CA LEU A 188 -36.10 12.87 2.54
C LEU A 188 -37.10 12.34 1.50
N PHE A 189 -37.71 11.18 1.77
CA PHE A 189 -38.58 10.47 0.82
C PHE A 189 -40.00 10.18 1.34
N GLY A 190 -40.30 10.57 2.59
CA GLY A 190 -41.61 10.47 3.24
C GLY A 190 -42.46 11.74 3.17
#